data_AF-A0A7I8NKQ1-F1
#
_entry.id   AF-A0A7I8NKQ1-F1
#
_cell.length_a   1.000
_cell.length_b   1.000
_cell.length_c   1.000
_cell.angle_alpha   90.00
_cell.angle_beta   90.00
_cell.angle_gamma   90.00
#
_symmetry.space_group_name_H-M   'P 1'
#
loop_
_entity.id
_entity.type
_entity.pdbx_description
1 polymer ?
#
loop_
_entity_poly.entity_id
_entity_poly.type
_entity_poly.pdbx_seq_one_letter_code
_entity_poly.pdbx_strand_id
1 'polypeptide(L)'
;MKSIKRIGLCISLLILSIFVTSCDGDNKITGDSKETQIKKSFAKTLEMYPIKNLEDLYDKEGYRDGEFKKGDKGTWVIRSEMKIQLKGENLEFRGVVLEINRNTRTAKGNYIVREVVEDSDGMTHNHTKMYPVKMENNKNHSIKTNR
;
A
#
# COMPACT_ATOMS: atom_id res chain seq x y z
N MET A 1 -43.47 35.93 45.77
CA MET A 1 -43.40 35.63 44.32
C MET A 1 -42.39 36.46 43.51
N LYS A 2 -41.83 37.58 43.99
CA LYS A 2 -40.82 38.36 43.23
C LYS A 2 -39.39 37.78 43.31
N SER A 3 -39.01 37.16 44.44
CA SER A 3 -37.69 36.55 44.63
C SER A 3 -37.50 35.23 43.85
N ILE A 4 -38.52 34.35 43.83
CA ILE A 4 -38.49 33.08 43.10
C ILE A 4 -38.34 33.30 41.58
N LYS A 5 -39.02 34.32 41.03
CA LYS A 5 -38.88 34.70 39.62
C LYS A 5 -37.47 35.22 39.29
N ARG A 6 -36.83 35.95 40.21
CA ARG A 6 -35.42 36.41 40.08
C ARG A 6 -34.43 35.24 40.16
N ILE A 7 -34.65 34.29 41.06
CA ILE A 7 -33.80 33.10 41.21
C ILE A 7 -33.89 32.20 39.97
N GLY A 8 -35.10 31.97 39.44
CA GLY A 8 -35.31 31.23 38.20
C GLY A 8 -34.64 31.91 36.99
N LEU A 9 -34.67 33.25 36.92
CA LEU A 9 -33.99 34.02 35.89
C LEU A 9 -32.45 33.89 36.01
N CYS A 10 -31.90 33.92 37.23
CA CYS A 10 -30.47 33.74 37.45
C CYS A 10 -29.98 32.33 37.10
N ILE A 11 -30.76 31.29 37.43
CA ILE A 11 -30.44 29.90 37.06
C ILE A 11 -30.50 29.72 35.53
N SER A 12 -31.50 30.31 34.87
CA SER A 12 -31.61 30.33 33.41
C SER A 12 -30.42 31.01 32.73
N LEU A 13 -29.91 32.12 33.29
CA LEU A 13 -28.75 32.84 32.76
C LEU A 13 -27.44 32.07 32.97
N LEU A 14 -27.29 31.38 34.12
CA LEU A 14 -26.15 30.50 34.39
C LEU A 14 -26.13 29.28 33.46
N ILE A 15 -27.28 28.72 33.11
CA ILE A 15 -27.37 27.63 32.12
C ILE A 15 -27.01 28.16 30.72
N LEU A 16 -27.46 29.37 30.35
CA LEU A 16 -27.07 29.99 29.08
C LEU A 16 -25.57 30.25 28.98
N SER A 17 -24.91 30.67 30.07
CA SER A 17 -23.46 30.92 30.06
C SER A 17 -22.63 29.66 29.87
N ILE A 18 -23.13 28.48 30.30
CA ILE A 18 -22.47 27.18 30.04
C ILE A 18 -22.50 26.83 28.53
N PHE A 19 -23.55 27.22 27.81
CA PHE A 19 -23.61 27.02 26.36
C PHE A 19 -22.74 28.01 25.58
N VAL A 20 -22.49 29.21 26.11
CA VAL A 20 -21.64 30.21 25.45
C VAL A 20 -20.14 29.95 25.68
N THR A 21 -19.75 29.30 26.78
CA THR A 21 -18.33 28.92 27.04
C THR A 21 -17.91 27.57 26.44
N SER A 22 -18.79 26.83 25.75
CA SER A 22 -18.40 25.71 24.88
C SER A 22 -18.01 26.15 23.46
N CYS A 23 -17.99 27.46 23.20
CA CYS A 23 -17.44 28.03 21.97
C CYS A 23 -15.95 28.42 22.09
N ASP A 24 -15.24 27.85 23.06
CA ASP A 24 -13.77 27.76 23.11
C ASP A 24 -13.37 26.29 23.34
N GLY A 25 -14.11 25.38 22.72
CA GLY A 25 -13.58 24.06 22.48
C GLY A 25 -12.42 24.20 21.52
N ASP A 26 -11.21 24.04 22.05
CA ASP A 26 -10.03 23.51 21.35
C ASP A 26 -10.30 22.10 20.76
N ASN A 27 -11.52 21.83 20.31
CA ASN A 27 -11.83 20.88 19.25
C ASN A 27 -11.43 21.51 17.91
N LYS A 28 -10.18 21.97 17.83
CA LYS A 28 -9.38 21.62 16.66
C LYS A 28 -9.38 20.09 16.66
N ILE A 29 -10.38 19.50 16.02
CA ILE A 29 -10.14 18.31 15.21
C ILE A 29 -9.19 18.81 14.12
N THR A 30 -7.94 19.11 14.48
CA THR A 30 -6.83 19.06 13.55
C THR A 30 -6.71 17.60 13.23
N GLY A 31 -7.57 17.14 12.32
CA GLY A 31 -7.26 15.96 11.56
C GLY A 31 -5.81 16.12 11.11
N ASP A 32 -5.04 15.05 11.28
CA ASP A 32 -3.66 14.97 10.83
C ASP A 32 -3.51 15.72 9.51
N SER A 33 -2.49 16.58 9.40
CA SER A 33 -2.19 17.24 8.13
C SER A 33 -2.10 16.18 7.02
N LYS A 34 -2.38 16.57 5.77
CA LYS A 34 -2.24 15.63 4.63
C LYS A 34 -0.87 14.94 4.63
N GLU A 35 0.18 15.67 5.02
CA GLU A 35 1.53 15.12 5.19
C GLU A 35 1.59 14.02 6.27
N THR A 36 1.02 14.24 7.45
CA THR A 36 1.00 13.23 8.52
C THR A 36 0.22 11.98 8.09
N GLN A 37 -0.91 12.15 7.40
CA GLN A 37 -1.69 11.01 6.87
C GLN A 37 -0.87 10.21 5.84
N ILE A 38 -0.16 10.90 4.94
CA ILE A 38 0.73 10.28 3.94
C ILE A 38 1.86 9.51 4.63
N LYS A 39 2.54 10.11 5.62
CA LYS A 39 3.61 9.41 6.36
C LYS A 39 3.08 8.15 7.05
N LYS A 40 1.90 8.22 7.65
CA LYS A 40 1.25 7.08 8.32
C LYS A 40 0.86 5.98 7.34
N SER A 41 0.43 6.30 6.11
CA SER A 41 0.11 5.28 5.10
C SER A 41 1.37 4.59 4.56
N PHE A 42 2.46 5.32 4.34
CA PHE A 42 3.75 4.74 3.98
C PHE A 42 4.32 3.86 5.11
N ALA A 43 4.27 4.32 6.36
CA ALA A 43 4.76 3.56 7.52
C ALA A 43 4.13 2.16 7.62
N LYS A 44 2.81 2.05 7.44
CA LYS A 44 2.10 0.74 7.43
C LYS A 44 2.69 -0.25 6.41
N THR A 45 3.12 0.24 5.26
CA THR A 45 3.73 -0.60 4.21
C THR A 45 5.18 -0.95 4.58
N LEU A 46 5.93 0.01 5.12
CA LEU A 46 7.33 -0.16 5.47
C LEU A 46 7.54 -1.06 6.70
N GLU A 47 6.61 -1.03 7.67
CA GLU A 47 6.61 -1.88 8.86
C GLU A 47 6.56 -3.38 8.55
N MET A 48 6.13 -3.76 7.33
CA MET A 48 6.15 -5.15 6.90
C MET A 48 7.57 -5.67 6.61
N TYR A 49 8.54 -4.79 6.35
CA TYR A 49 9.89 -5.21 6.02
C TYR A 49 10.73 -5.45 7.28
N PRO A 50 11.59 -6.50 7.29
CA PRO A 50 11.76 -7.51 6.24
C PRO A 50 10.76 -8.67 6.35
N ILE A 51 10.22 -9.11 5.22
CA ILE A 51 9.55 -10.42 5.10
C ILE A 51 10.59 -11.42 4.60
N LYS A 52 11.22 -12.15 5.53
CA LYS A 52 12.31 -13.09 5.20
C LYS A 52 11.81 -14.36 4.53
N ASN A 53 10.61 -14.81 4.90
CA ASN A 53 9.95 -15.95 4.29
C ASN A 53 8.71 -15.49 3.51
N LEU A 54 8.75 -15.61 2.18
CA LEU A 54 7.64 -15.19 1.33
C LEU A 54 6.38 -16.05 1.52
N GLU A 55 6.50 -17.25 2.10
CA GLU A 55 5.33 -18.08 2.43
C GLU A 55 4.48 -17.50 3.56
N ASP A 56 5.05 -16.64 4.41
CA ASP A 56 4.32 -15.94 5.47
C ASP A 56 3.17 -15.07 4.88
N LEU A 57 3.28 -14.70 3.60
CA LEU A 57 2.26 -13.93 2.88
C LEU A 57 1.01 -14.74 2.52
N TYR A 58 1.06 -16.07 2.56
CA TYR A 58 -0.17 -16.86 2.43
C TYR A 58 -1.14 -16.57 3.56
N ASP A 59 -0.61 -16.35 4.76
CA ASP A 59 -1.40 -16.17 5.98
C ASP A 59 -1.61 -14.68 6.33
N LYS A 60 -0.82 -13.77 5.73
CA LYS A 60 -0.96 -12.33 5.92
C LYS A 60 -2.11 -11.74 5.12
N GLU A 61 -3.06 -11.09 5.79
CA GLU A 61 -4.15 -10.35 5.16
C GLU A 61 -3.76 -8.87 4.94
N GLY A 62 -4.06 -8.36 3.75
CA GLY A 62 -3.88 -6.96 3.37
C GLY A 62 -5.16 -6.13 3.48
N TYR A 63 -5.12 -4.90 2.97
CA TYR A 63 -6.31 -4.07 2.84
C TYR A 63 -7.30 -4.70 1.84
N ARG A 64 -8.60 -4.56 2.11
CA ARG A 64 -9.69 -5.09 1.29
C ARG A 64 -10.74 -4.01 1.07
N ASP A 65 -11.14 -3.84 -0.19
CA ASP A 65 -12.21 -2.94 -0.61
C ASP A 65 -13.39 -3.72 -1.22
N GLY A 66 -14.31 -3.00 -1.87
CA GLY A 66 -15.50 -3.58 -2.49
C GLY A 66 -15.24 -4.45 -3.73
N GLU A 67 -14.03 -4.45 -4.28
CA GLU A 67 -13.68 -5.24 -5.46
C GLU A 67 -13.41 -6.71 -5.13
N PHE A 68 -13.19 -7.03 -3.85
CA PHE A 68 -12.97 -8.39 -3.40
C PHE A 68 -14.29 -9.17 -3.30
N LYS A 69 -14.37 -10.27 -4.06
CA LYS A 69 -15.48 -11.21 -3.95
C LYS A 69 -15.50 -11.88 -2.57
N LYS A 70 -16.70 -12.23 -2.10
CA LYS A 70 -16.86 -13.04 -0.88
C LYS A 70 -16.08 -14.35 -1.03
N GLY A 71 -15.22 -14.65 -0.05
CA GLY A 71 -14.39 -15.85 -0.03
C GLY A 71 -13.05 -15.72 -0.76
N ASP A 72 -12.83 -14.66 -1.54
CA ASP A 72 -11.51 -14.38 -2.12
C ASP A 72 -10.56 -13.86 -1.05
N LYS A 73 -9.51 -14.62 -0.72
CA LYS A 73 -8.47 -14.25 0.24
C LYS A 73 -7.46 -13.25 -0.34
N GLY A 74 -7.47 -13.01 -1.65
CA GLY A 74 -6.57 -12.10 -2.34
C GLY A 74 -5.23 -12.72 -2.73
N THR A 75 -4.47 -11.95 -3.49
CA THR A 75 -3.14 -12.31 -4.00
C THR A 75 -2.17 -11.19 -3.68
N TRP A 76 -1.04 -11.53 -3.06
CA TRP A 76 0.07 -10.58 -2.91
C TRP A 76 0.89 -10.56 -4.20
N VAL A 77 1.15 -9.37 -4.73
CA VAL A 77 2.08 -9.18 -5.87
C VAL A 77 3.35 -8.56 -5.33
N ILE A 78 4.46 -9.31 -5.41
CA ILE A 78 5.78 -8.80 -5.08
C ILE A 78 6.52 -8.53 -6.36
N ARG A 79 7.09 -7.32 -6.46
CA ARG A 79 7.90 -6.92 -7.60
C ARG A 79 9.15 -6.20 -7.11
N SER A 80 10.31 -6.67 -7.55
CA SER A 80 11.59 -5.99 -7.30
C SER A 80 12.36 -5.94 -8.60
N GLU A 81 12.81 -4.75 -8.98
CA GLU A 81 13.54 -4.52 -10.22
C GLU A 81 14.73 -3.59 -9.99
N MET A 82 15.86 -3.97 -10.56
CA MET A 82 17.03 -3.12 -10.72
C MET A 82 17.00 -2.51 -12.12
N LYS A 83 17.27 -1.22 -12.22
CA LYS A 83 17.37 -0.48 -13.49
C LYS A 83 18.74 0.15 -13.58
N ILE A 84 19.48 -0.13 -14.65
CA ILE A 84 20.86 0.34 -14.84
C ILE A 84 20.94 0.95 -16.23
N GLN A 85 21.43 2.18 -16.30
CA GLN A 85 21.77 2.84 -17.55
C GLN A 85 23.12 3.51 -17.38
N LEU A 86 24.14 2.95 -18.04
CA LEU A 86 25.45 3.57 -18.10
C LEU A 86 25.46 4.61 -19.23
N LYS A 87 26.38 5.57 -19.13
CA LYS A 87 26.49 6.62 -20.15
C LYS A 87 26.90 5.99 -21.49
N GLY A 88 26.05 6.15 -22.51
CA GLY A 88 26.28 5.59 -23.84
C GLY A 88 25.87 4.12 -23.99
N GLU A 89 25.24 3.52 -22.97
CA GLU A 89 24.70 2.17 -23.03
C GLU A 89 23.16 2.18 -22.95
N ASN A 90 22.56 1.06 -23.34
CA ASN A 90 21.13 0.83 -23.25
C ASN A 90 20.65 0.78 -21.79
N LEU A 91 19.37 1.10 -21.56
CA LEU A 91 18.77 0.95 -20.25
C LEU A 91 18.38 -0.52 -20.02
N GLU A 92 19.04 -1.16 -19.07
CA GLU A 92 18.77 -2.55 -18.66
C GLU A 92 17.90 -2.62 -17.40
N PHE A 93 17.01 -3.62 -17.37
CA PHE A 93 16.17 -3.96 -16.23
C PHE A 93 16.34 -5.44 -15.91
N ARG A 94 16.52 -5.75 -14.64
CA ARG A 94 16.49 -7.13 -14.13
C ARG A 94 15.62 -7.19 -12.90
N GLY A 95 14.72 -8.15 -12.83
CA GLY A 95 13.83 -8.24 -11.69
C GLY A 95 12.99 -9.49 -11.64
N VAL A 96 12.17 -9.57 -10.61
CA VAL A 96 11.22 -10.65 -10.41
C VAL A 96 9.85 -10.08 -10.09
N VAL A 97 8.82 -10.71 -10.66
CA VAL A 97 7.44 -10.56 -10.22
C VAL A 97 6.94 -11.91 -9.72
N LEU A 98 6.31 -11.94 -8.56
CA LEU A 98 5.67 -13.11 -7.98
C LEU A 98 4.26 -12.76 -7.54
N GLU A 99 3.30 -13.57 -7.99
CA GLU A 99 1.92 -13.58 -7.54
C GLU A 99 1.76 -14.70 -6.52
N ILE A 100 1.55 -14.33 -5.26
CA ILE A 100 1.41 -15.25 -4.13
C ILE A 100 -0.08 -15.34 -3.80
N ASN A 101 -0.72 -16.36 -4.35
CA ASN A 101 -2.17 -16.55 -4.24
C ASN A 101 -2.53 -17.22 -2.90
N ARG A 102 -3.24 -16.50 -2.04
CA ARG A 102 -3.64 -16.98 -0.71
C ARG A 102 -4.76 -18.02 -0.75
N ASN A 103 -5.54 -18.06 -1.84
CA ASN A 103 -6.63 -19.03 -2.03
C ASN A 103 -6.08 -20.42 -2.31
N THR A 104 -5.13 -20.52 -3.24
CA THR A 104 -4.54 -21.80 -3.68
C THR A 104 -3.28 -22.18 -2.91
N ARG A 105 -2.72 -21.25 -2.11
CA ARG A 105 -1.40 -21.36 -1.47
C ARG A 105 -0.29 -21.72 -2.47
N THR A 106 -0.33 -21.09 -3.64
CA THR A 106 0.69 -21.25 -4.69
C THR A 106 1.27 -19.90 -5.07
N ALA A 107 2.56 -19.87 -5.40
CA ALA A 107 3.23 -18.66 -5.87
C ALA A 107 3.90 -18.90 -7.23
N LYS A 108 3.59 -18.06 -8.21
CA LYS A 108 4.13 -18.14 -9.57
C LYS A 108 4.42 -16.76 -10.09
N GLY A 109 5.28 -16.66 -11.10
CA GLY A 109 5.55 -15.40 -11.76
C GLY A 109 6.68 -15.53 -12.75
N ASN A 110 7.44 -14.44 -12.93
CA ASN A 110 8.50 -14.38 -13.92
C ASN A 110 9.74 -13.67 -13.37
N TYR A 111 10.91 -14.20 -13.70
CA TYR A 111 12.12 -13.40 -13.75
C TYR A 111 12.13 -12.64 -15.08
N ILE A 112 12.39 -11.33 -15.01
CA ILE A 112 12.28 -10.40 -16.13
C ILE A 112 13.68 -9.86 -16.43
N VAL A 113 14.07 -9.96 -17.70
CA VAL A 113 15.22 -9.24 -18.26
C VAL A 113 14.67 -8.35 -19.36
N ARG A 114 14.85 -7.04 -19.24
CA ARG A 114 14.44 -6.09 -20.27
C ARG A 114 15.62 -5.21 -20.65
N GLU A 115 15.70 -4.92 -21.92
CA GLU A 115 16.60 -3.92 -22.49
C GLU A 115 15.76 -2.90 -23.26
N VAL A 116 16.13 -1.63 -23.14
CA VAL A 116 15.52 -0.52 -23.85
C VAL A 116 16.60 0.12 -24.71
N VAL A 117 16.39 0.05 -26.02
CA VAL A 117 17.34 0.46 -27.05
C VAL A 117 16.76 1.66 -27.78
N GLU A 118 17.59 2.66 -28.06
CA GLU A 118 17.24 3.78 -28.92
C GLU A 118 17.97 3.63 -30.25
N ASP A 119 17.25 3.70 -31.37
CA ASP A 119 17.86 3.65 -32.69
C ASP A 119 18.38 5.03 -33.14
N SER A 120 19.00 5.08 -34.31
CA SER A 120 19.57 6.31 -34.87
C SER A 120 18.54 7.40 -35.16
N ASP A 121 17.26 7.03 -35.30
CA ASP A 121 16.16 7.95 -35.56
C ASP A 121 15.53 8.48 -34.25
N GLY A 122 16.08 8.06 -33.09
CA GLY A 122 15.59 8.43 -31.76
C GLY A 122 14.39 7.59 -31.30
N MET A 123 14.08 6.49 -31.98
CA MET A 123 12.94 5.64 -31.63
C MET A 123 13.34 4.58 -30.61
N THR A 124 12.50 4.43 -29.58
CA THR A 124 12.74 3.51 -28.47
C THR A 124 12.12 2.14 -28.70
N HIS A 125 12.93 1.09 -28.58
CA HIS A 125 12.54 -0.31 -28.71
C HIS A 125 12.70 -1.05 -27.37
N ASN A 126 11.68 -1.83 -26.99
CA ASN A 126 11.68 -2.61 -25.75
C ASN A 126 11.87 -4.10 -26.05
N HIS A 127 12.97 -4.68 -25.59
CA HIS A 127 13.22 -6.12 -25.68
C HIS A 127 13.04 -6.76 -24.31
N THR A 128 11.92 -7.44 -24.07
CA THR A 128 11.65 -8.12 -22.80
C THR A 128 11.70 -9.64 -22.97
N LYS A 129 12.50 -10.29 -22.13
CA LYS A 129 12.51 -11.75 -21.94
C LYS A 129 11.95 -12.07 -20.56
N MET A 130 11.00 -13.00 -20.52
CA MET A 130 10.40 -13.49 -19.28
C MET A 130 10.72 -14.97 -19.09
N TYR A 131 11.14 -15.32 -17.89
CA TYR A 131 11.47 -16.67 -17.50
C TYR A 131 10.51 -17.11 -16.39
N PRO A 132 9.59 -18.06 -16.66
CA PRO A 132 8.62 -18.50 -15.68
C PRO A 132 9.29 -19.11 -14.45
N VAL A 133 8.80 -18.70 -13.28
CA VAL A 133 9.24 -19.22 -11.98
C VAL A 133 8.05 -19.62 -11.12
N LYS A 134 8.25 -20.59 -10.24
CA LYS A 134 7.38 -20.92 -9.11
C LYS A 134 8.16 -20.77 -7.81
N MET A 135 7.49 -20.38 -6.73
CA MET A 135 8.09 -20.32 -5.40
C MET A 135 7.53 -21.45 -4.54
N GLU A 136 8.43 -22.24 -3.95
CA GLU A 136 8.13 -23.34 -3.01
C GLU A 136 9.20 -23.36 -1.92
N ASN A 137 8.81 -23.53 -0.65
CA ASN A 137 9.72 -23.55 0.50
C ASN A 137 10.64 -22.32 0.54
N ASN A 138 10.07 -21.13 0.29
CA ASN A 138 10.78 -19.86 0.20
C ASN A 138 11.89 -19.79 -0.88
N LYS A 139 11.83 -20.65 -1.90
CA LYS A 139 12.82 -20.71 -2.98
C LYS A 139 12.15 -20.59 -4.34
N ASN A 140 12.77 -19.81 -5.22
CA ASN A 140 12.32 -19.67 -6.61
C ASN A 140 12.93 -20.76 -7.47
N HIS A 141 12.06 -21.50 -8.16
CA HIS A 141 12.41 -22.56 -9.10
C HIS A 141 11.99 -22.14 -10.51
N SER A 142 12.90 -22.25 -11.47
CA SER A 142 12.55 -22.09 -12.88
C SER A 142 11.60 -23.21 -13.30
N ILE A 143 10.54 -22.86 -14.01
CA ILE A 143 9.66 -23.81 -14.66
C ILE A 143 10.23 -24.01 -16.06
N LYS A 144 10.83 -25.17 -16.34
CA LYS A 144 11.29 -25.49 -17.70
C LYS A 144 10.10 -25.40 -18.65
N THR A 145 10.19 -24.50 -19.62
CA THR A 145 9.34 -24.57 -20.81
C THR A 145 9.91 -25.68 -21.67
N ASN A 146 9.23 -26.82 -21.77
CA ASN A 146 9.57 -27.84 -22.77
C ASN A 146 9.51 -27.16 -24.15
N ARG A 147 10.67 -26.96 -24.77
CA ARG A 147 10.83 -26.60 -26.18
C ARG A 147 11.53 -27.75 -26.87
#